data_AF-A0A354C850-F1
#
_entry.id   AF-A0A354C850-F1
#
_cell.length_a   1.000
_cell.length_b   1.000
_cell.length_c   1.000
_cell.angle_alpha   90.00
_cell.angle_beta   90.00
_cell.angle_gamma   90.00
#
_symmetry.space_group_name_H-M   'P 1'
#
loop_
_entity.id
_entity.type
_entity.pdbx_description
1 polymer ?
#
loop_
_entity_poly.entity_id
_entity_poly.type
_entity_poly.pdbx_seq_one_letter_code
_entity_poly.pdbx_strand_id
1 'polypeptide(L)' 'KEIADMIAAHGETDVDCEFCRTRYHFTREELEQLLQEMGGTY' A
#
# COMPACT_ATOMS: atom_id res chain seq x y z
N LYS A 1 3.42 2.26 -12.10
CA LYS A 1 4.77 2.15 -11.49
C LYS A 1 4.93 3.01 -10.23
N GLU A 2 3.86 3.52 -9.61
CA GLU A 2 3.99 4.46 -8.48
C GLU A 2 4.06 3.77 -7.11
N ILE A 3 3.25 2.74 -6.87
CA ILE A 3 3.25 1.97 -5.60
C ILE A 3 4.56 1.20 -5.41
N ALA A 4 5.12 0.62 -6.47
CA ALA A 4 6.38 -0.11 -6.41
C ALA A 4 7.58 0.79 -6.08
N ASP A 5 7.59 2.03 -6.59
CA ASP A 5 8.63 3.02 -6.28
C ASP A 5 8.49 3.53 -4.83
N MET A 6 7.26 3.72 -4.35
CA MET A 6 6.99 4.06 -2.95
C MET A 6 7.49 2.98 -1.99
N ILE A 7 7.18 1.70 -2.24
CA ILE A 7 7.66 0.57 -1.43
C ILE A 7 9.20 0.50 -1.43
N ALA A 8 9.84 0.82 -2.56
CA ALA A 8 11.29 0.76 -2.69
C ALA A 8 12.00 1.91 -1.95
N ALA A 9 11.41 3.10 -1.87
CA ALA A 9 11.99 4.27 -1.22
C ALA A 9 11.65 4.35 0.28
N HIS A 10 10.43 3.96 0.65
CA HIS A 10 9.91 3.99 2.02
C HIS A 10 9.10 2.70 2.20
N GLY A 11 9.66 1.73 2.92
CA GLY A 11 9.07 0.39 3.11
C GLY A 11 7.77 0.36 3.93
N GLU A 12 7.12 1.50 4.10
CA GLU A 12 5.87 1.68 4.82
C GLU A 12 5.10 2.84 4.17
N THR A 13 3.77 2.81 4.24
CA THR A 13 2.92 3.89 3.73
C THR A 13 1.77 4.15 4.70
N ASP A 14 1.63 5.41 5.11
CA ASP A 14 0.45 5.88 5.83
C ASP A 14 -0.59 6.39 4.84
N VAL A 15 -1.82 5.86 4.95
CA VAL A 15 -2.97 6.31 4.17
C VAL A 15 -3.98 6.90 5.13
N ASP A 16 -4.28 8.18 4.97
CA ASP A 16 -5.41 8.80 5.67
C ASP A 16 -6.66 8.65 4.81
N CYS A 17 -7.70 8.04 5.37
CA CYS A 17 -8.97 7.92 4.67
C CYS A 17 -9.76 9.22 4.79
N GLU A 18 -9.95 9.94 3.69
CA GLU A 18 -10.68 11.22 3.67
C GLU A 18 -12.14 11.14 4.17
N PHE A 19 -12.74 9.94 4.16
CA PHE A 19 -14.13 9.71 4.57
C PHE A 19 -14.29 9.45 6.06
N CYS A 20 -13.44 8.62 6.65
CA CYS A 20 -13.52 8.27 8.07
C CYS A 20 -12.45 8.93 8.94
N ARG A 21 -11.47 9.60 8.32
CA ARG A 21 -10.26 10.18 8.95
C ARG A 21 -9.47 9.19 9.79
N THR A 22 -9.59 7.92 9.44
CA THR A 22 -8.78 6.87 10.02
C THR A 22 -7.45 6.83 9.28
N ARG A 23 -6.37 6.86 10.04
CA ARG A 23 -5.02 6.65 9.53
C ARG A 23 -4.72 5.16 9.54
N TYR A 24 -4.46 4.61 8.36
CA TYR A 24 -4.02 3.24 8.16
C TYR A 24 -2.52 3.25 7.91
N HIS A 25 -1.81 2.40 8.63
CA HIS A 25 -0.39 2.21 8.45
C HIS A 25 -0.17 0.86 7.78
N PHE A 26 0.37 0.86 6.57
CA PHE A 26 0.67 -0.35 5.83
C PHE A 26 2.17 -0.60 5.84
N THR A 27 2.54 -1.77 6.36
CA THR A 27 3.91 -2.26 6.31
C THR A 27 4.25 -2.80 4.91
N ARG A 28 5.54 -2.96 4.62
CA ARG A 28 6.01 -3.54 3.36
C ARG A 28 5.31 -4.86 3.02
N GLU A 29 5.21 -5.76 4.01
CA GLU A 29 4.63 -7.09 3.83
C GLU A 29 3.15 -7.01 3.45
N GLU A 30 2.41 -6.07 4.03
CA GLU A 30 1.00 -5.83 3.71
C GLU A 30 0.82 -5.19 2.33
N LEU A 31 1.71 -4.27 1.94
CA LEU A 31 1.72 -3.68 0.60
C LEU A 31 2.06 -4.73 -0.47
N GLU A 32 2.99 -5.64 -0.18
CA GLU A 32 3.32 -6.77 -1.06
C GLU A 32 2.12 -7.72 -1.21
N GLN A 33 1.41 -8.03 -0.12
CA GLN A 33 0.18 -8.83 -0.18
C GLN A 33 -0.91 -8.14 -1.01
N LEU A 34 -1.16 -6.85 -0.80
CA LEU A 34 -2.12 -6.07 -1.57
C LEU A 34 -1.76 -6.05 -3.06
N LEU A 35 -0.48 -5.94 -3.41
CA LEU A 35 -0.03 -6.03 -4.81
C LEU A 35 -0.29 -7.41 -5.42
N GLN A 36 -0.14 -8.49 -4.64
CA GLN A 36 -0.48 -9.84 -5.10
C GLN A 36 -1.99 -10.03 -5.27
N GLU A 37 -2.81 -9.49 -4.36
CA GLU A 37 -4.26 -9.54 -4.45
C GLU A 37 -4.80 -8.72 -5.62
N MET A 38 -4.27 -7.52 -5.86
CA MET A 38 -4.62 -6.68 -7.02
C MET A 38 -4.04 -7.20 -8.34
N GLY A 39 -2.94 -7.96 -8.28
CA GLY A 39 -2.31 -8.61 -9.44
C GLY A 39 -2.96 -9.93 -9.86
N GLY A 40 -4.01 -10.36 -9.17
CA GLY A 40 -4.80 -11.54 -9.53
C GLY A 40 -5.81 -11.23 -10.64
N THR A 41 -5.54 -11.71 -11.84
CA THR A 41 -6.38 -11.71 -13.07
C THR A 41 -6.30 -10.48 -13.99
N TYR A 42 -5.30 -10.49 -14.88
CA TYR A 42 -5.44 -9.98 -16.26
C TYR A 42 -4.71 -10.93 -17.22
#